data_AF-A0A5F9DF33-F1
#
_entry.id   AF-A0A5F9DF33-F1
#
_cell.length_a   1.000
_cell.length_b   1.000
_cell.length_c   1.000
_cell.angle_alpha   90.00
_cell.angle_beta   90.00
_cell.angle_gamma   90.00
#
_symmetry.space_group_name_H-M   'P 1'
#
loop_
_entity.id
_entity.type
_entity.pdbx_description
1 polymer ?
#
loop_
_entity_poly.entity_id
_entity_poly.type
_entity_poly.pdbx_seq_one_letter_code
_entity_poly.pdbx_strand_id
1 'polypeptide(L)'
;MDTPKRELFQVLGNVTKLPNWFHCDFLKSPKAVHLEAWLVEAIFGPGGEHILHVECVSHTLLHVNRWDHDGKAEILICGRPYFQKDVSKLIMNLTNYHRKLRVQSSEKTQVHEAGMQRSPIEVREASTHQSPVEVSEAGTQRPREPAEWHVPMPSY
;
A
#
# COMPACT_ATOMS: atom_id res chain seq x y z
N MET A 1 3.95 4.86 -40.59
CA MET A 1 4.49 4.02 -39.50
C MET A 1 4.93 4.95 -38.40
N ASP A 2 3.94 5.47 -37.68
CA ASP A 2 4.09 6.45 -36.62
C ASP A 2 4.76 5.79 -35.42
N THR A 3 5.95 6.28 -35.07
CA THR A 3 6.66 5.86 -33.87
C THR A 3 6.20 6.76 -32.72
N PRO A 4 5.49 6.26 -31.69
CA PRO A 4 5.17 7.05 -30.51
C PRO A 4 6.41 7.07 -29.60
N LYS A 5 7.49 7.72 -30.06
CA LYS A 5 8.76 7.79 -29.34
C LYS A 5 9.02 9.16 -28.70
N ARG A 6 8.06 10.09 -28.79
CA ARG A 6 8.28 11.52 -28.46
C ARG A 6 7.63 12.05 -27.18
N GLU A 7 6.79 11.29 -26.49
CA GLU A 7 6.05 11.82 -25.33
C GLU A 7 6.54 11.31 -23.96
N LEU A 8 7.32 10.22 -23.90
CA LEU A 8 7.65 9.56 -22.64
C LEU A 8 8.52 10.38 -21.65
N PHE A 9 9.18 11.46 -22.08
CA PHE A 9 10.26 12.07 -21.27
C PHE A 9 10.27 13.60 -21.18
N GLN A 10 9.25 14.31 -21.67
CA GLN A 10 9.16 15.76 -21.47
C GLN A 10 8.95 16.15 -19.99
N VAL A 11 8.63 15.19 -19.11
CA VAL A 11 8.31 15.42 -17.68
C VAL A 11 9.54 15.55 -16.78
N LEU A 12 10.75 15.29 -17.27
CA LEU A 12 11.97 15.57 -16.52
C LEU A 12 12.34 17.05 -16.71
N GLY A 13 11.72 17.90 -15.89
CA GLY A 13 12.12 19.30 -15.74
C GLY A 13 13.63 19.46 -15.56
N ASN A 14 14.12 20.67 -15.85
CA ASN A 14 15.52 21.12 -15.86
C ASN A 14 16.56 20.05 -15.49
N VAL A 15 17.33 19.60 -16.49
CA VAL A 15 18.31 18.48 -16.47
C VAL A 15 19.31 18.53 -15.30
N THR A 16 19.42 19.69 -14.63
CA THR A 16 20.18 19.93 -13.39
C THR A 16 19.60 19.26 -12.13
N LYS A 17 18.39 18.65 -12.20
CA LYS A 17 17.73 17.98 -11.07
C LYS A 17 17.63 16.46 -11.20
N LEU A 18 18.28 15.86 -12.20
CA LEU A 18 18.28 14.40 -12.34
C LEU A 18 19.06 13.75 -11.20
N PRO A 19 18.60 12.60 -10.68
CA PRO A 19 19.39 11.84 -9.73
C PRO A 19 20.78 11.54 -10.30
N ASN A 20 21.82 11.64 -9.48
CA ASN A 20 23.21 11.44 -9.91
C ASN A 20 23.48 10.04 -10.50
N TRP A 21 22.64 9.05 -10.19
CA TRP A 21 22.70 7.69 -10.71
C TRP A 21 22.04 7.55 -12.10
N PHE A 22 21.27 8.53 -12.54
CA PHE A 22 20.48 8.45 -13.78
C PHE A 22 21.32 8.77 -15.01
N HIS A 23 21.16 7.93 -16.04
CA HIS A 23 21.73 8.15 -17.37
C HIS A 23 20.61 8.07 -18.41
N CYS A 24 20.56 9.03 -19.34
CA CYS A 24 19.53 9.09 -20.38
C CYS A 24 19.54 7.87 -21.31
N ASP A 25 20.67 7.17 -21.45
CA ASP A 25 20.77 5.93 -22.20
C ASP A 25 19.87 4.81 -21.66
N PHE A 26 19.51 4.84 -20.38
CA PHE A 26 18.60 3.87 -19.77
C PHE A 26 17.19 3.91 -20.36
N LEU A 27 16.81 5.03 -21.00
CA LEU A 27 15.52 5.21 -21.66
C LEU A 27 15.42 4.50 -23.02
N LYS A 28 16.55 4.04 -23.57
CA LYS A 28 16.58 3.41 -24.91
C LYS A 28 16.03 1.99 -24.93
N SER A 29 16.11 1.30 -23.79
CA SER A 29 15.72 -0.10 -23.65
C SER A 29 15.10 -0.34 -22.27
N PRO A 30 13.89 0.19 -22.03
CA PRO A 30 13.17 -0.07 -20.79
C PRO A 30 12.68 -1.52 -20.75
N LYS A 31 12.51 -2.05 -19.54
CA LYS A 31 11.81 -3.32 -19.31
C LYS A 31 10.36 -3.04 -18.96
N ALA A 32 9.43 -3.59 -19.74
CA ALA A 32 7.99 -3.49 -19.46
C ALA A 32 7.51 -4.61 -18.52
N VAL A 33 6.65 -4.25 -17.57
CA VAL A 33 5.91 -5.17 -16.71
C VAL A 33 4.42 -4.81 -16.78
N HIS A 34 3.57 -5.79 -17.06
CA HIS A 34 2.13 -5.59 -17.17
C HIS A 34 1.42 -6.12 -15.92
N LEU A 35 0.57 -5.30 -15.31
CA LEU A 35 -0.16 -5.62 -14.08
C LEU A 35 -1.59 -5.09 -14.15
N GLU A 36 -2.44 -5.51 -13.22
CA GLU A 36 -3.75 -4.87 -13.02
C GLU A 36 -3.56 -3.51 -12.32
N ALA A 37 -4.40 -2.53 -12.65
CA ALA A 37 -4.40 -1.17 -12.14
C ALA A 37 -4.36 -1.12 -10.60
N TRP A 38 -5.25 -1.90 -9.98
CA TRP A 38 -5.35 -1.95 -8.53
C TRP A 38 -4.08 -2.53 -7.88
N LEU A 39 -3.32 -3.39 -8.56
CA LEU A 39 -2.05 -3.89 -8.04
C LEU A 39 -0.99 -2.78 -8.06
N VAL A 40 -0.99 -1.94 -9.10
CA VAL A 40 -0.08 -0.79 -9.16
C VAL A 40 -0.36 0.16 -8.00
N GLU A 41 -1.62 0.50 -7.74
CA GLU A 41 -1.99 1.32 -6.58
C GLU A 41 -1.71 0.62 -5.24
N ALA A 42 -1.91 -0.69 -5.14
CA ALA A 42 -1.61 -1.44 -3.92
C ALA A 42 -0.10 -1.46 -3.61
N ILE A 43 0.74 -1.51 -4.64
CA ILE A 43 2.21 -1.56 -4.51
C ILE A 43 2.80 -0.18 -4.26
N PHE A 44 2.37 0.82 -5.04
CA PHE A 44 2.98 2.14 -5.04
C PHE A 44 2.17 3.20 -4.28
N GLY A 45 1.03 2.82 -3.71
CA GLY A 45 0.08 3.72 -3.07
C GLY A 45 -0.79 4.49 -4.07
N PRO A 46 -1.86 5.17 -3.58
CA PRO A 46 -2.73 5.99 -4.42
C PRO A 46 -1.94 7.05 -5.17
N GLY A 47 -2.12 7.12 -6.49
CA GLY A 47 -1.39 8.08 -7.33
C GLY A 47 0.13 7.82 -7.43
N GLY A 48 0.64 6.71 -6.92
CA GLY A 48 2.05 6.34 -7.02
C GLY A 48 2.98 7.05 -6.03
N GLU A 49 2.48 7.44 -4.86
CA GLU A 49 3.24 8.17 -3.82
C GLU A 49 4.58 7.50 -3.42
N HIS A 50 4.68 6.17 -3.51
CA HIS A 50 5.89 5.41 -3.17
C HIS A 50 6.84 5.20 -4.35
N ILE A 51 6.48 5.61 -5.58
CA ILE A 51 7.32 5.41 -6.77
C ILE A 51 8.69 6.04 -6.56
N LEU A 52 8.75 7.30 -6.13
CA LEU A 52 10.02 8.01 -5.91
C LEU A 52 10.94 7.30 -4.91
N HIS A 53 10.36 6.68 -3.87
CA HIS A 53 11.14 5.91 -2.90
C HIS A 53 11.75 4.66 -3.54
N VAL A 54 10.94 3.91 -4.31
CA VAL A 54 11.41 2.72 -5.02
C VAL A 54 12.48 3.10 -6.04
N GLU A 55 12.33 4.21 -6.76
CA GLU A 55 13.33 4.70 -7.71
C GLU A 55 14.65 5.04 -7.02
N CYS A 56 14.60 5.74 -5.89
CA CYS A 56 15.77 6.13 -5.11
C CYS A 56 16.56 4.91 -4.62
N VAL A 57 15.88 3.88 -4.11
CA VAL A 57 16.53 2.68 -3.55
C VAL A 57 17.02 1.74 -4.65
N SER A 58 16.29 1.65 -5.76
CA SER A 58 16.63 0.72 -6.84
C SER A 58 17.60 1.27 -7.89
N HIS A 59 17.85 2.58 -7.89
CA HIS A 59 18.54 3.29 -8.97
C HIS A 59 17.95 2.95 -10.35
N THR A 60 16.62 2.88 -10.41
CA THR A 60 15.85 2.75 -11.65
C THR A 60 14.78 3.82 -11.71
N LEU A 61 14.44 4.28 -12.90
CA LEU A 61 13.30 5.15 -13.13
C LEU A 61 12.09 4.28 -13.49
N LEU A 62 10.97 4.52 -12.84
CA LEU A 62 9.71 3.83 -13.05
C LEU A 62 8.71 4.78 -13.68
N HIS A 63 8.24 4.42 -14.87
CA HIS A 63 7.17 5.15 -15.52
C HIS A 63 5.94 4.26 -15.64
N VAL A 64 4.81 4.72 -15.08
CA VAL A 64 3.54 4.00 -15.16
C VAL A 64 2.74 4.58 -16.33
N ASN A 65 2.62 3.81 -17.40
CA ASN A 65 1.74 4.14 -18.52
C ASN A 65 0.29 3.86 -18.10
N ARG A 66 -0.57 4.85 -18.37
CA ARG A 66 -1.94 4.90 -17.85
C ARG A 66 -2.84 3.83 -18.47
N TRP A 67 -3.85 3.48 -17.67
CA TRP A 67 -4.73 2.32 -17.77
C TRP A 67 -5.42 2.10 -19.11
N ASP A 68 -5.41 0.86 -19.59
CA ASP A 68 -6.37 0.42 -20.61
C ASP A 68 -7.79 0.32 -20.00
N HIS A 69 -8.79 0.14 -20.87
CA HIS A 69 -10.19 0.07 -20.45
C HIS A 69 -10.51 -1.20 -19.64
N ASP A 70 -9.59 -2.17 -19.62
CA ASP A 70 -9.64 -3.43 -18.88
C ASP A 70 -9.08 -3.30 -17.45
N GLY A 71 -8.51 -2.14 -17.10
CA GLY A 71 -7.87 -1.95 -15.80
C GLY A 71 -6.51 -2.66 -15.70
N LYS A 72 -5.76 -2.75 -16.79
CA LYS A 72 -4.34 -3.13 -16.80
C LYS A 72 -3.48 -1.88 -16.94
N ALA A 73 -2.29 -1.95 -16.37
CA ALA A 73 -1.27 -0.92 -16.38
C ALA A 73 0.05 -1.51 -16.86
N GLU A 74 0.84 -0.72 -17.55
CA GLU A 74 2.20 -1.05 -17.93
C GLU A 74 3.17 -0.19 -17.11
N ILE A 75 4.17 -0.83 -16.50
CA ILE A 75 5.28 -0.18 -15.82
C ILE A 75 6.52 -0.35 -16.68
N LEU A 76 7.12 0.77 -17.06
CA LEU A 76 8.43 0.82 -17.72
C LEU A 76 9.52 1.04 -16.68
N ILE A 77 10.47 0.11 -16.64
CA ILE A 77 11.63 0.16 -15.75
C ILE A 77 12.85 0.56 -16.57
N CYS A 78 13.38 1.75 -16.32
CA CYS A 78 14.57 2.26 -16.99
C CYS A 78 15.76 2.21 -16.03
N GLY A 79 16.84 1.55 -16.42
CA GLY A 79 18.05 1.45 -15.59
C GLY A 79 19.09 0.54 -16.21
N ARG A 80 20.13 0.19 -15.45
CA ARG A 80 21.08 -0.85 -15.86
C ARG A 80 20.35 -2.19 -16.03
N PRO A 81 20.69 -3.03 -17.02
CA PRO A 81 19.96 -4.29 -17.29
C PRO A 81 19.79 -5.20 -16.07
N TYR A 82 20.79 -5.27 -15.20
CA TYR A 82 20.73 -6.05 -13.96
C TYR A 82 19.70 -5.47 -12.98
N PHE A 83 19.70 -4.16 -12.76
CA PHE A 83 18.72 -3.49 -11.89
C PHE A 83 17.29 -3.60 -12.44
N GLN A 84 17.11 -3.52 -13.76
CA GLN A 84 15.80 -3.76 -14.37
C GLN A 84 15.26 -5.16 -14.04
N LYS A 85 16.13 -6.18 -14.05
CA LYS A 85 15.76 -7.56 -13.72
C LYS A 85 15.37 -7.70 -12.24
N ASP A 86 16.15 -7.10 -11.35
CA ASP A 86 15.89 -7.16 -9.90
C ASP A 86 14.61 -6.43 -9.53
N VAL A 87 14.38 -5.24 -10.08
CA VAL A 87 13.17 -4.46 -9.83
C VAL A 87 11.94 -5.13 -10.43
N SER A 88 12.06 -5.74 -11.61
CA SER A 88 10.97 -6.54 -12.17
C SER A 88 10.59 -7.72 -11.27
N LYS A 89 11.59 -8.40 -10.67
CA LYS A 89 11.37 -9.48 -9.70
C LYS A 89 10.73 -8.95 -8.42
N LEU A 90 11.18 -7.80 -7.91
CA LEU A 90 10.59 -7.12 -6.75
C LEU A 90 9.10 -6.84 -6.98
N ILE A 91 8.76 -6.19 -8.10
CA ILE A 91 7.38 -5.86 -8.45
C ILE A 91 6.51 -7.11 -8.56
N MET A 92 7.04 -8.19 -9.15
CA MET A 92 6.30 -9.45 -9.27
C MET A 92 6.08 -10.12 -7.90
N ASN A 93 7.06 -10.05 -7.00
CA ASN A 93 6.91 -10.55 -5.63
C ASN A 93 5.85 -9.78 -4.84
N LEU A 94 5.85 -8.44 -4.93
CA LEU A 94 4.85 -7.60 -4.29
C LEU A 94 3.45 -7.86 -4.87
N THR A 95 3.37 -8.05 -6.18
CA THR A 95 2.12 -8.46 -6.84
C THR A 95 1.56 -9.75 -6.25
N ASN A 96 2.40 -10.78 -6.11
CA ASN A 96 2.00 -12.06 -5.52
C ASN A 96 1.56 -11.90 -4.06
N TYR A 97 2.23 -11.05 -3.30
CA TYR A 97 1.87 -10.73 -1.92
C TYR A 97 0.48 -10.09 -1.83
N HIS A 98 0.19 -9.05 -2.61
CA HIS A 98 -1.11 -8.38 -2.61
C HIS A 98 -2.25 -9.29 -3.13
N ARG A 99 -2.00 -10.15 -4.12
CA ARG A 99 -2.98 -11.15 -4.55
C ARG A 99 -3.33 -12.12 -3.41
N LYS A 100 -2.33 -12.62 -2.68
CA LYS A 100 -2.55 -13.51 -1.53
C LYS A 100 -3.34 -12.83 -0.41
N LEU A 101 -2.97 -11.59 -0.07
CA LEU A 101 -3.71 -10.81 0.93
C LEU A 101 -5.18 -10.64 0.55
N ARG A 102 -5.46 -10.37 -0.72
CA ARG A 102 -6.84 -10.20 -1.20
C ARG A 102 -7.67 -11.47 -1.02
N VAL A 103 -7.12 -12.64 -1.37
CA VAL A 103 -7.79 -13.94 -1.18
C VAL A 103 -8.07 -14.19 0.32
N GLN A 104 -7.08 -14.01 1.18
CA GLN A 104 -7.23 -14.21 2.62
C GLN A 104 -8.25 -13.24 3.26
N SER A 105 -8.30 -11.99 2.78
CA SER A 105 -9.26 -11.00 3.25
C SER A 105 -10.71 -11.33 2.85
N SER A 106 -10.90 -11.96 1.69
CA SER A 106 -12.22 -12.42 1.24
C SER A 106 -12.71 -13.61 2.07
N GLU A 107 -11.84 -14.56 2.39
CA GLU A 107 -12.18 -15.72 3.23
C GLU A 107 -12.60 -15.28 4.65
N LYS A 108 -11.87 -14.34 5.25
CA LYS A 108 -12.19 -13.81 6.58
C LYS A 108 -13.53 -13.07 6.61
N THR A 109 -13.85 -12.33 5.55
CA THR A 109 -15.12 -11.60 5.43
C THR A 109 -16.32 -12.55 5.30
N GLN A 110 -16.18 -13.64 4.54
CA GLN A 110 -17.25 -14.64 4.36
C GLN A 110 -17.65 -15.36 5.66
N VAL A 111 -16.69 -15.60 6.56
CA VAL A 111 -16.96 -16.21 7.89
C VAL A 111 -17.79 -15.30 8.79
N HIS A 112 -17.57 -13.98 8.74
CA HIS A 112 -18.36 -13.02 9.53
C HIS A 112 -19.77 -12.82 8.98
N GLU A 113 -19.95 -12.84 7.65
CA GLU A 113 -21.27 -12.66 7.02
C GLU A 113 -22.20 -13.87 7.26
N ALA A 114 -21.64 -15.09 7.26
CA ALA A 114 -22.38 -16.30 7.64
C ALA A 114 -22.73 -16.35 9.14
N GLY A 115 -21.97 -15.65 10.00
CA GLY A 115 -22.24 -15.52 11.44
C GLY A 115 -23.33 -14.52 11.79
N MET A 116 -23.48 -13.44 11.00
CA MET A 116 -24.49 -12.39 11.25
C MET A 116 -25.91 -12.77 10.77
N GLN A 117 -26.04 -13.75 9.87
CA GLN A 117 -27.34 -14.25 9.38
C GLN A 117 -28.06 -15.20 10.38
N ARG A 118 -27.48 -15.48 11.57
CA ARG A 118 -27.96 -16.53 12.48
C ARG A 118 -28.45 -16.04 13.85
N SER A 119 -29.03 -14.86 13.91
CA SER A 119 -29.78 -14.44 15.10
C SER A 119 -31.14 -13.88 14.70
N PRO A 120 -32.24 -14.67 14.82
CA PRO A 120 -33.54 -14.06 14.98
C PRO A 120 -33.52 -13.31 16.31
N ILE A 121 -33.71 -12.00 16.24
CA ILE A 121 -34.06 -11.18 17.39
C ILE A 121 -35.40 -11.73 17.92
N GLU A 122 -35.38 -12.48 19.02
CA GLU A 122 -36.56 -12.65 19.86
C GLU A 122 -36.65 -11.44 20.79
N VAL A 123 -37.43 -10.44 20.37
CA VAL A 123 -37.98 -9.44 21.29
C VAL A 123 -38.97 -10.18 22.18
N ARG A 124 -38.67 -10.31 23.47
CA ARG A 124 -39.69 -10.66 24.47
C ARG A 124 -39.68 -9.65 25.60
N GLU A 125 -40.56 -8.67 25.45
CA GLU A 125 -41.03 -7.82 26.54
C GLU A 125 -41.91 -8.64 27.50
N ALA A 126 -41.63 -8.58 28.80
CA ALA A 126 -42.62 -8.76 29.85
C ALA A 126 -42.13 -8.12 31.16
N SER A 127 -42.96 -7.23 31.69
CA SER A 127 -42.71 -6.38 32.85
C SER A 127 -42.79 -7.10 34.20
N THR A 128 -42.23 -6.39 35.18
CA THR A 128 -42.69 -6.17 36.56
C THR A 128 -42.13 -7.00 37.74
N HIS A 129 -41.48 -6.23 38.62
CA HIS A 129 -41.33 -6.31 40.08
C HIS A 129 -40.46 -7.42 40.72
N GLN A 130 -39.30 -7.03 41.28
CA GLN A 130 -39.11 -6.82 42.73
C GLN A 130 -37.70 -6.26 43.04
N SER A 131 -37.67 -5.17 43.83
CA SER A 131 -36.51 -4.55 44.53
C SER A 131 -36.35 -5.22 45.93
N PRO A 132 -35.43 -4.87 46.87
CA PRO A 132 -34.32 -3.87 46.92
C PRO A 132 -32.99 -4.50 47.46
N VAL A 133 -31.83 -3.83 47.54
CA VAL A 133 -31.36 -2.94 48.62
C VAL A 133 -29.95 -2.41 48.28
N GLU A 134 -29.71 -1.22 48.82
CA GLU A 134 -28.57 -0.28 48.81
C GLU A 134 -27.16 -0.85 49.07
N VAL A 135 -26.12 -0.15 48.57
CA VAL A 135 -25.15 0.63 49.38
C VAL A 135 -24.20 1.39 48.44
N SER A 136 -24.15 2.72 48.63
CA SER A 136 -23.15 3.63 48.03
C SER A 136 -22.02 3.86 49.03
N GLU A 137 -20.78 3.67 48.60
CA GLU A 137 -19.57 4.28 49.18
C GLU A 137 -18.61 4.58 48.02
N ALA A 138 -18.43 5.83 47.60
CA ALA A 138 -17.48 6.82 48.12
C ALA A 138 -16.00 6.40 47.94
N GLY A 139 -15.26 7.08 47.04
CA GLY A 139 -13.79 6.98 47.04
C GLY A 139 -13.05 7.37 45.75
N THR A 140 -12.84 8.69 45.57
CA THR A 140 -11.50 9.30 45.37
C THR A 140 -10.56 8.80 44.24
N GLN A 141 -10.47 9.66 43.21
CA GLN A 141 -9.27 10.22 42.56
C GLN A 141 -8.43 9.49 41.49
N ARG A 142 -8.45 10.17 40.33
CA ARG A 142 -7.35 10.69 39.48
C ARG A 142 -6.60 9.77 38.49
N PRO A 143 -6.16 10.34 37.35
CA PRO A 143 -5.73 9.63 36.16
C PRO A 143 -4.24 9.28 36.20
N ARG A 144 -3.85 8.12 35.65
CA ARG A 144 -2.45 7.75 35.46
C ARG A 144 -1.91 8.33 34.16
N GLU A 145 -0.85 9.13 34.29
CA GLU A 145 -0.01 9.65 33.20
C GLU A 145 0.70 8.52 32.42
N PRO A 146 1.07 8.74 31.15
CA PRO A 146 1.88 7.82 30.37
C PRO A 146 3.36 7.96 30.70
N ALA A 147 4.03 6.83 30.95
CA ALA A 147 5.48 6.76 31.14
C ALA A 147 6.21 7.03 29.83
N GLU A 148 7.00 8.11 29.80
CA GLU A 148 7.99 8.43 28.77
C GLU A 148 9.11 7.38 28.76
N TRP A 149 9.36 6.77 27.61
CA TRP A 149 10.49 5.87 27.40
C TRP A 149 11.77 6.67 27.13
N HIS A 150 12.57 6.89 28.16
CA HIS A 150 13.95 7.33 28.03
C HIS A 150 14.82 6.19 27.48
N VAL A 151 15.50 6.45 26.35
CA VAL A 151 16.51 5.55 25.76
C VAL A 151 17.90 6.16 26.06
N PRO A 152 18.83 5.46 26.73
CA PRO A 152 20.18 5.98 26.91
C PRO A 152 21.03 5.76 25.65
N MET A 153 21.72 6.82 25.21
CA MET A 153 22.70 6.79 24.12
C MET A 153 24.00 6.08 24.56
N PRO A 154 24.67 5.31 23.69
CA PRO A 154 25.99 4.78 23.97
C PRO A 154 27.07 5.87 23.79
N SER A 155 27.97 5.95 24.77
CA SER A 155 29.19 6.77 24.70
C SER A 155 30.19 6.17 23.70
N TYR A 156 30.89 7.05 22.98
CA TYR A 156 31.93 6.78 21.98
C TYR A 156 33.10 5.93 22.50
#